data_AF-A0A376KZU6-F1
#
_entry.id   AF-A0A376KZU6-F1
#
_cell.length_a   1.000
_cell.length_b   1.000
_cell.length_c   1.000
_cell.angle_alpha   90.00
_cell.angle_beta   90.00
_cell.angle_gamma   90.00
#
_symmetry.space_group_name_H-M   'P 1'
#
loop_
_entity.id
_entity.type
_entity.pdbx_description
1 polymer ?
#
loop_
_entity_poly.entity_id
_entity_poly.type
_entity_poly.pdbx_seq_one_letter_code
_entity_poly.pdbx_strand_id
1 'polypeptide(L)' 'MLKIIRAGMYTTVQDGGRHGFRQSGISHCGALDMPALRIANLLVGNDANAPRAGDHARSVNC' A
#
# COMPACT_ATOMS: atom_id res chain seq x y z
N MET A 1 4.23 -12.49 -13.54
CA MET A 1 4.51 -11.29 -14.37
C MET A 1 3.22 -10.49 -14.47
N LEU A 2 3.22 -9.21 -14.09
CA LEU A 2 2.00 -8.39 -13.97
C LEU A 2 2.01 -7.29 -15.04
N LYS A 3 0.97 -7.23 -15.89
CA LYS A 3 0.86 -6.27 -17.00
C LYS A 3 -0.18 -5.21 -16.66
N ILE A 4 0.25 -3.95 -16.58
CA ILE A 4 -0.62 -2.81 -16.27
C ILE A 4 -1.21 -2.29 -17.60
N ILE A 5 -2.53 -2.38 -17.75
CA ILE A 5 -3.24 -1.97 -18.97
C ILE A 5 -3.60 -0.47 -18.90
N ARG A 6 -3.88 0.03 -17.70
CA ARG A 6 -4.19 1.44 -17.42
C ARG A 6 -3.86 1.74 -15.96
N ALA A 7 -2.95 2.68 -15.72
CA ALA A 7 -2.68 3.23 -14.39
C ALA A 7 -3.41 4.59 -14.27
N GLY A 8 -4.18 4.78 -13.20
CA GLY A 8 -4.73 6.08 -12.84
C GLY A 8 -3.65 7.05 -12.34
N MET A 9 -4.03 8.31 -12.12
CA MET A 9 -3.12 9.44 -11.85
C MET A 9 -2.23 9.27 -10.60
N TYR A 10 -2.61 8.42 -9.65
CA TYR A 10 -1.88 8.15 -8.40
C TYR A 10 -1.84 6.64 -8.08
N THR A 11 -1.49 5.82 -9.07
CA THR A 11 -1.37 4.37 -8.88
C THR A 11 -0.01 4.05 -8.27
N THR A 12 0.01 3.53 -7.04
CA THR A 12 1.24 3.09 -6.38
C THR A 12 1.04 1.71 -5.77
N VAL A 13 2.14 0.99 -5.59
CA VAL A 13 2.16 -0.26 -4.83
C VAL A 13 2.35 0.10 -3.37
N GLN A 14 1.40 -0.30 -2.52
CA GLN A 14 1.38 -0.01 -1.10
C GLN A 14 1.49 -1.30 -0.30
N ASP A 15 2.25 -1.27 0.78
CA ASP A 15 2.37 -2.34 1.76
C ASP A 15 1.81 -1.89 3.13
N GLY A 16 1.96 -2.73 4.16
CA GLY A 16 1.55 -2.42 5.52
C GLY A 16 2.32 -1.28 6.20
N GLY A 17 3.25 -0.63 5.50
CA GLY A 17 4.07 0.45 6.02
C GLY A 17 5.38 -0.02 6.66
N ARG A 18 6.26 0.94 6.90
CA ARG A 18 7.60 0.73 7.47
C ARG A 18 7.65 1.25 8.90
N HIS A 19 7.69 0.34 9.87
CA HIS A 19 7.77 0.69 11.29
C HIS A 19 9.23 0.76 11.77
N GLY A 20 9.49 1.52 12.84
CA GLY A 20 10.80 1.52 13.54
C GLY A 20 11.80 2.60 13.11
N PHE A 21 11.57 3.30 12.00
CA PHE A 21 12.51 4.30 11.47
C PHE A 21 12.06 5.76 11.67
N ARG A 22 10.99 5.99 12.45
CA ARG A 22 10.50 7.35 12.75
C ARG A 22 11.55 8.21 13.45
N GLN A 23 12.34 7.60 14.32
CA GLN A 23 13.45 8.25 15.02
C GLN A 23 14.56 8.75 14.07
N SER A 24 14.62 8.19 12.86
CA SER A 24 15.56 8.56 11.80
C SER A 24 14.92 9.47 10.74
N GLY A 25 13.71 10.00 11.00
CA GLY A 25 12.98 10.87 10.07
C GLY A 25 12.28 10.16 8.92
N ILE A 26 12.20 8.83 8.94
CA ILE A 26 11.51 8.05 7.90
C ILE A 26 10.04 7.92 8.28
N SER A 27 9.17 8.43 7.41
CA SER A 27 7.73 8.30 7.53
C SER A 27 7.28 6.85 7.48
N HIS A 28 6.11 6.60 8.06
CA HIS A 28 5.57 5.25 8.15
C HIS A 28 5.14 4.72 6.77
N CYS A 29 4.68 5.60 5.87
CA CYS A 29 4.22 5.27 4.51
C CYS A 29 3.18 4.13 4.54
N GLY A 30 2.98 3.42 3.43
CA GLY A 30 1.97 2.38 3.32
C GLY A 30 0.58 2.90 2.93
N ALA A 31 -0.38 1.98 2.86
CA ALA A 31 -1.72 2.27 2.38
C ALA A 31 -2.46 3.29 3.27
N LEU A 32 -3.04 4.33 2.66
CA LEU A 32 -3.88 5.30 3.35
C LEU A 32 -5.08 4.63 4.05
N ASP A 33 -5.67 3.65 3.36
CA ASP A 33 -6.82 2.89 3.82
C ASP A 33 -6.39 1.45 4.17
N MET A 34 -5.82 1.31 5.36
CA MET A 34 -5.41 0.02 5.91
C MET A 34 -6.58 -0.99 6.00
N PRO A 35 -7.80 -0.61 6.41
CA PRO A 35 -8.95 -1.51 6.33
C PRO A 35 -9.22 -2.03 4.92
N ALA A 36 -9.25 -1.15 3.92
CA ALA A 36 -9.47 -1.59 2.53
C ALA A 36 -8.33 -2.47 2.02
N LEU A 37 -7.06 -2.16 2.33
CA LEU A 37 -5.91 -3.00 2.00
C LEU A 37 -6.05 -4.41 2.57
N ARG A 38 -6.44 -4.52 3.84
CA ARG A 38 -6.59 -5.82 4.52
C ARG A 38 -7.74 -6.62 3.95
N ILE A 39 -8.90 -6.01 3.77
CA ILE A 39 -10.07 -6.68 3.16
C ILE A 39 -9.71 -7.16 1.76
N ALA A 40 -9.08 -6.29 0.97
CA ALA A 40 -8.55 -6.61 -0.34
C ALA A 40 -7.63 -7.83 -0.33
N ASN A 41 -6.63 -7.85 0.53
CA ASN A 41 -5.65 -8.92 0.61
C ASN A 41 -6.29 -10.22 1.10
N LEU A 42 -7.17 -10.16 2.10
CA LEU A 42 -7.92 -11.31 2.60
C LEU A 42 -8.85 -11.91 1.54
N LEU A 43 -9.47 -11.09 0.70
CA LEU A 43 -10.33 -11.56 -0.40
C LEU A 43 -9.57 -12.36 -1.47
N VAL A 44 -8.30 -12.02 -1.72
CA VAL A 44 -7.42 -12.82 -2.60
C VAL A 44 -6.61 -13.88 -1.85
N GLY A 45 -6.85 -14.08 -0.55
CA GLY A 45 -6.17 -15.07 0.27
C GLY A 45 -4.70 -14.74 0.59
N ASN A 46 -4.28 -13.50 0.37
CA ASN A 46 -2.95 -13.01 0.69
C ASN A 46 -2.86 -12.54 2.15
N ASP A 47 -1.64 -12.48 2.69
CA ASP A 47 -1.38 -11.86 3.99
C ASP A 47 -1.97 -10.44 4.03
N ALA A 48 -2.56 -10.06 5.16
CA ALA A 48 -3.28 -8.80 5.30
C ALA A 48 -2.40 -7.57 5.03
N ASN A 49 -1.07 -7.67 5.20
CA ASN A 49 -0.10 -6.62 4.93
C ASN A 49 0.66 -6.82 3.60
N ALA A 50 0.24 -7.77 2.76
CA ALA A 50 0.85 -8.00 1.47
C ALA A 50 0.77 -6.74 0.56
N PRO A 51 1.77 -6.51 -0.29
CA PRO A 51 1.77 -5.37 -1.19
C PRO A 51 0.63 -5.45 -2.21
N ARG A 52 -0.12 -4.35 -2.39
CA ARG A 52 -1.19 -4.22 -3.37
C ARG A 52 -1.12 -2.89 -4.11
N ALA A 53 -1.45 -2.91 -5.40
CA ALA A 53 -1.64 -1.69 -6.19
C ALA A 53 -3.04 -1.09 -5.97
N GLY A 54 -3.13 0.23 -5.76
CA GLY A 54 -4.41 0.94 -5.62
C GLY A 54 -4.36 2.37 -6.16
N ASP A 55 -5.51 2.85 -6.62
CA ASP A 55 -5.66 4.14 -7.31
C ASP A 55 -5.84 5.34 -6.35
N HIS A 56 -6.17 5.06 -5.09
CA HIS A 56 -6.36 6.04 -4.01
C HIS A 56 -5.23 6.03 -2.99
N ALA A 57 -4.05 5.60 -3.42
CA ALA A 57 -2.87 5.55 -2.58
C ALA A 57 -2.22 6.94 -2.50
N ARG A 58 -2.79 7.84 -1.68
CA ARG A 58 -1.93 8.84 -1.03
C ARG A 58 -1.06 8.06 -0.06
N SER A 59 0.24 7.94 -0.34
CA SER A 59 1.17 7.50 0.68
C SER A 59 1.03 8.44 1.89
N VAL A 60 1.14 7.90 3.10
CA VAL A 60 1.33 8.75 4.27
C VAL A 60 2.76 9.30 4.20
N ASN A 61 2.96 10.35 3.37
CA ASN A 61 4.22 11.04 3.09
C ASN A 61 5.47 10.16 3.11
N CYS A 62 5.57 9.25 2.14
CA CYS A 62 6.78 9.13 1.32
C CYS A 62 6.43 9.87 0.02
#